data_AF-J0KZE2-F1
#
_entry.id   AF-J0KZE2-F1
#
_cell.length_a   1.000
_cell.length_b   1.000
_cell.length_c   1.000
_cell.angle_alpha   90.00
_cell.angle_beta   90.00
_cell.angle_gamma   90.00
#
_symmetry.space_group_name_H-M   'P 1'
#
loop_
_entity.id
_entity.type
_entity.pdbx_description
1 polymer ?
#
loop_
_entity_poly.entity_id
_entity_poly.type
_entity_poly.pdbx_seq_one_letter_code
_entity_poly.pdbx_strand_id
1 'polypeptide(L)'
;MADRLGFINVLRLSFTILPVILLLFPLIKNPILALLFLIPLGLIVFMPYSSMVLLGQAYLPQNMGLASGVTLGLAVSVGGIASPILGSLADTYGLSMVLYTLPIIALVPLIVSYLLKKQHRSI
;
A
#
# COMPACT_ATOMS: atom_id res chain seq x y z
N MET A 1 9.27 6.51 18.80
CA MET A 1 10.26 6.95 17.78
C MET A 1 9.62 7.40 16.45
N ALA A 2 8.36 7.03 16.16
CA ALA A 2 7.65 7.44 14.95
C ALA A 2 7.03 8.86 14.98
N ASP A 3 6.92 9.50 16.16
CA ASP A 3 6.28 10.83 16.27
C ASP A 3 7.06 11.98 15.62
N ARG A 4 8.35 11.78 15.28
CA ARG A 4 9.19 12.83 14.67
C ARG A 4 9.27 12.79 13.15
N LEU A 5 8.93 11.65 12.52
CA LEU A 5 9.03 11.51 11.07
C LEU A 5 7.81 12.11 10.35
N GLY A 6 6.69 12.31 11.02
CA GLY A 6 5.46 12.77 10.39
C GLY A 6 4.83 11.66 9.55
N PHE A 7 3.59 11.28 9.88
CA PHE A 7 2.87 10.17 9.25
C PHE A 7 2.91 10.21 7.71
N ILE A 8 2.94 11.40 7.12
CA ILE A 8 3.04 11.62 5.68
C ILE A 8 4.39 11.15 5.10
N ASN A 9 5.50 11.33 5.81
CA ASN A 9 6.80 10.88 5.32
C ASN A 9 6.93 9.36 5.37
N VAL A 10 6.40 8.72 6.42
CA VAL A 10 6.34 7.25 6.51
C VAL A 10 5.47 6.70 5.38
N LEU A 11 4.31 7.31 5.13
CA LEU A 11 3.41 6.95 4.04
C LEU A 11 4.11 7.05 2.67
N ARG A 12 4.77 8.19 2.38
CA ARG A 12 5.49 8.44 1.12
C ARG A 12 6.66 7.48 0.94
N LEU A 13 7.45 7.24 1.99
CA LEU A 13 8.58 6.32 1.94
C LEU A 13 8.08 4.90 1.60
N SER A 14 7.06 4.42 2.29
CA SER A 14 6.47 3.11 2.03
C SER A 14 5.94 2.99 0.60
N PHE A 15 5.19 3.97 0.11
CA PHE A 15 4.67 3.93 -1.26
C PHE A 15 5.73 4.17 -2.34
N THR A 16 6.87 4.77 -2.01
CA THR A 16 8.01 4.88 -2.94
C THR A 16 8.74 3.54 -3.08
N ILE A 17 8.89 2.82 -1.97
CA ILE A 17 9.55 1.51 -1.96
C ILE A 17 8.64 0.42 -2.54
N LEU A 18 7.31 0.53 -2.37
CA LEU A 18 6.34 -0.50 -2.74
C LEU A 18 6.37 -0.90 -4.23
N PRO A 19 6.37 0.00 -5.23
CA PRO A 19 6.49 -0.40 -6.63
C PRO A 19 7.82 -1.10 -6.93
N VAL A 20 8.91 -0.66 -6.29
CA VAL A 20 10.25 -1.25 -6.48
C VAL A 20 10.30 -2.66 -5.92
N ILE A 21 9.83 -2.88 -4.69
CA ILE A 21 9.83 -4.22 -4.07
C ILE A 21 8.92 -5.18 -4.83
N LEU A 22 7.77 -4.71 -5.33
CA LEU A 22 6.85 -5.50 -6.14
C LEU A 22 7.46 -5.86 -7.50
N LEU A 23 8.23 -4.97 -8.11
CA LEU A 23 8.89 -5.21 -9.39
C LEU A 23 10.05 -6.21 -9.26
N LEU A 24 10.77 -6.16 -8.13
CA LEU A 24 11.88 -7.09 -7.86
C LEU A 24 11.41 -8.53 -7.66
N PHE A 25 10.21 -8.73 -7.09
CA PHE A 25 9.67 -10.06 -6.79
C PHE A 25 9.60 -11.02 -8.00
N PRO A 26 8.98 -10.67 -9.14
CA PRO A 26 8.93 -11.55 -10.32
C PRO A 26 10.30 -11.81 -10.99
N LEU A 27 11.34 -11.03 -10.67
CA LEU A 27 12.69 -11.26 -11.17
C LEU A 27 13.40 -12.42 -10.44
N ILE A 28 12.90 -12.82 -9.26
CA ILE A 28 13.49 -13.88 -8.45
C ILE A 28 13.03 -15.24 -8.98
N LYS A 29 13.92 -15.93 -9.69
CA LYS A 29 13.65 -17.28 -10.23
C LYS A 29 13.83 -18.41 -9.20
N ASN A 30 14.53 -18.15 -8.10
CA ASN A 30 14.79 -19.15 -7.08
C ASN A 30 13.64 -19.16 -6.04
N PRO A 31 12.94 -20.29 -5.85
CA PRO A 31 11.76 -20.35 -4.98
C PRO A 31 12.07 -20.10 -3.49
N ILE A 32 13.26 -20.50 -3.02
CA ILE A 32 13.68 -20.28 -1.63
C ILE A 32 13.93 -18.79 -1.38
N LEU A 33 14.59 -18.13 -2.34
CA LEU A 33 14.81 -16.68 -2.27
C LEU A 33 13.48 -15.92 -2.38
N ALA A 34 12.56 -16.35 -3.24
CA ALA A 34 11.23 -15.74 -3.37
C ALA A 34 10.44 -15.84 -2.05
N LEU A 35 10.51 -16.99 -1.37
CA LEU A 35 9.89 -17.19 -0.06
C LEU A 35 10.49 -16.25 1.00
N LEU A 36 11.82 -16.13 1.06
CA LEU A 36 12.49 -15.19 1.95
C LEU A 36 12.14 -13.73 1.65
N PHE A 37 11.98 -13.40 0.36
CA PHE A 37 11.61 -12.06 -0.10
C PHE A 37 10.16 -11.67 0.26
N LEU A 38 9.31 -12.65 0.58
CA LEU A 38 7.94 -12.42 1.04
C LEU A 38 7.92 -11.67 2.39
N ILE A 39 8.94 -11.87 3.23
CA ILE A 39 9.08 -11.19 4.53
C ILE A 39 9.20 -9.67 4.37
N PRO A 40 10.22 -9.12 3.66
CA PRO A 40 10.32 -7.67 3.46
C PRO A 40 9.15 -7.12 2.65
N LEU A 41 8.63 -7.88 1.67
CA LEU A 41 7.46 -7.47 0.89
C LEU A 41 6.22 -7.27 1.78
N GLY A 42 5.94 -8.22 2.68
CA GLY A 42 4.87 -8.09 3.67
C GLY A 42 5.08 -6.88 4.59
N LEU A 43 6.29 -6.69 5.13
CA LEU A 43 6.59 -5.54 5.99
C LEU A 43 6.31 -4.20 5.30
N ILE A 44 6.71 -4.05 4.04
CA ILE A 44 6.50 -2.81 3.27
C ILE A 44 5.02 -2.57 2.98
N VAL A 45 4.25 -3.63 2.66
CA VAL A 45 2.80 -3.53 2.41
C VAL A 45 2.04 -3.11 3.68
N PHE A 46 2.44 -3.60 4.86
CA PHE A 46 1.76 -3.29 6.12
C PHE A 46 2.25 -2.00 6.81
N MET A 47 3.48 -1.54 6.54
CA MET A 47 4.05 -0.30 7.07
C MET A 47 3.13 0.93 6.97
N PRO A 48 2.52 1.26 5.81
CA PRO A 48 1.70 2.47 5.66
C PRO A 48 0.35 2.38 6.39
N TYR A 49 -0.10 1.17 6.77
CA TYR A 49 -1.45 0.93 7.28
C TYR A 49 -1.77 1.75 8.53
N SER A 50 -0.88 1.71 9.52
CA SER A 50 -1.05 2.50 10.76
C SER A 50 -1.05 4.01 10.48
N SER A 51 -0.14 4.49 9.62
CA SER A 51 -0.07 5.92 9.27
C SER A 51 -1.30 6.40 8.51
N MET A 52 -1.88 5.55 7.66
CA MET A 52 -3.06 5.87 6.86
C MET A 52 -4.31 6.01 7.72
N VAL A 53 -4.52 5.11 8.69
CA VAL A 53 -5.64 5.20 9.64
C VAL A 53 -5.50 6.45 10.51
N LEU A 54 -4.31 6.72 11.04
CA LEU A 54 -4.04 7.90 11.87
C LEU A 54 -4.21 9.22 11.09
N LEU A 55 -3.82 9.25 9.82
CA LEU A 55 -4.07 10.40 8.94
C LEU A 55 -5.56 10.58 8.66
N GLY A 56 -6.30 9.52 8.34
CA GLY A 56 -7.75 9.60 8.15
C GLY A 56 -8.47 10.16 9.38
N GLN A 57 -8.08 9.67 10.56
CA GLN A 57 -8.55 10.17 11.86
C GLN A 57 -8.19 11.64 12.09
N ALA A 58 -6.97 12.05 11.75
CA ALA A 58 -6.53 13.44 11.87
C ALA A 58 -7.28 14.40 10.92
N TYR A 59 -7.73 13.93 9.75
CA TYR A 59 -8.54 14.71 8.82
C TYR A 59 -10.02 14.82 9.23
N LEU A 60 -10.53 13.89 10.05
CA LEU A 60 -11.92 13.84 10.53
C LEU A 60 -11.99 13.68 12.06
N PRO A 61 -11.48 14.64 12.84
CA PRO A 61 -11.27 14.46 14.28
C PRO A 61 -12.57 14.30 15.09
N GLN A 62 -13.68 14.84 14.60
CA GLN A 62 -14.99 14.67 15.26
C GLN A 62 -15.64 13.31 14.98
N ASN A 63 -15.11 12.54 14.03
CA ASN A 63 -15.71 11.29 13.54
C ASN A 63 -14.66 10.18 13.39
N MET A 64 -13.83 9.97 14.41
CA MET A 64 -12.72 8.99 14.39
C MET A 64 -13.14 7.57 13.97
N GLY A 65 -14.33 7.13 14.41
CA GLY A 65 -14.91 5.83 14.05
C GLY A 65 -15.27 5.73 12.56
N LEU A 66 -15.89 6.77 12.00
CA LEU A 66 -16.21 6.82 10.57
C LEU A 66 -14.93 6.93 9.73
N ALA A 67 -13.95 7.72 10.17
CA ALA A 67 -12.68 7.86 9.46
C ALA A 67 -11.95 6.52 9.27
N SER A 68 -11.83 5.75 10.35
CA SER A 68 -11.25 4.40 10.31
C SER A 68 -12.12 3.45 9.50
N GLY A 69 -13.45 3.45 9.75
CA GLY A 69 -14.39 2.57 9.07
C GLY A 69 -14.44 2.76 7.56
N VAL A 70 -14.46 4.01 7.08
CA VAL A 70 -14.45 4.33 5.65
C VAL A 70 -13.09 4.00 5.03
N THR A 71 -11.98 4.32 5.71
CA THR A 71 -10.63 4.04 5.19
C THR A 71 -10.41 2.55 5.01
N LEU A 72 -10.76 1.75 6.02
CA LEU A 72 -10.55 0.30 6.00
C LEU A 72 -11.62 -0.40 5.15
N GLY A 73 -12.89 -0.02 5.31
CA GLY A 73 -14.01 -0.61 4.61
C GLY A 73 -13.90 -0.42 3.10
N LEU A 74 -13.66 0.81 2.63
CA LEU A 74 -13.50 1.07 1.19
C LEU A 74 -12.26 0.36 0.63
N ALA A 75 -11.14 0.37 1.35
CA ALA A 75 -9.93 -0.32 0.90
C ALA A 75 -10.17 -1.83 0.72
N VAL A 76 -10.83 -2.48 1.68
CA VAL A 76 -11.16 -3.91 1.61
C VAL A 76 -12.18 -4.19 0.51
N SER A 77 -13.22 -3.37 0.36
CA SER A 77 -14.21 -3.55 -0.71
C SER A 77 -13.60 -3.40 -2.10
N VAL A 78 -12.78 -2.37 -2.32
CA VAL A 78 -12.08 -2.17 -3.60
C VAL A 78 -11.11 -3.32 -3.87
N GLY A 79 -10.36 -3.77 -2.87
CA GLY A 79 -9.49 -4.95 -2.99
C GLY A 79 -10.26 -6.23 -3.30
N GLY A 80 -11.42 -6.43 -2.67
CA GLY A 80 -12.31 -7.57 -2.92
C GLY A 80 -12.88 -7.60 -4.33
N ILE A 81 -13.23 -6.43 -4.89
CA ILE A 81 -13.68 -6.30 -6.30
C ILE A 81 -12.51 -6.50 -7.27
N ALA A 82 -11.33 -6.00 -6.94
CA ALA A 82 -10.13 -6.13 -7.79
C ALA A 82 -9.58 -7.57 -7.83
N SER A 83 -9.70 -8.32 -6.73
CA SER A 83 -9.18 -9.69 -6.60
C SER A 83 -9.63 -10.64 -7.73
N PRO A 84 -10.92 -10.82 -8.05
CA PRO A 84 -11.34 -11.69 -9.15
C PRO A 84 -10.93 -11.16 -10.53
N ILE A 85 -10.77 -9.85 -10.71
CA ILE A 85 -10.28 -9.26 -11.96
C ILE A 85 -8.81 -9.63 -12.19
N LEU A 86 -7.99 -9.57 -11.13
CA LEU A 86 -6.60 -10.02 -11.19
C LEU A 86 -6.50 -11.54 -11.31
N GLY A 87 -7.42 -12.29 -10.68
CA GLY A 87 -7.52 -13.74 -10.81
C GLY A 87 -7.82 -14.18 -12.24
N SER A 88 -8.81 -13.58 -12.91
CA SER A 88 -9.11 -13.91 -14.31
C SER A 88 -7.98 -13.54 -15.27
N LEU A 89 -7.24 -12.47 -14.96
CA LEU A 89 -6.01 -12.12 -15.68
C LEU A 89 -4.92 -13.19 -15.49
N ALA A 90 -4.77 -13.73 -14.27
CA ALA A 90 -3.86 -14.84 -13.97
C ALA A 90 -4.24 -16.11 -14.73
N ASP A 91 -5.54 -16.42 -14.83
CA ASP A 91 -6.02 -17.62 -15.51
C ASP A 91 -5.78 -17.54 -17.03
N THR A 92 -5.84 -16.34 -17.61
CA THR A 92 -5.70 -16.13 -19.07
C THR A 92 -4.24 -15.96 -19.51
N TYR A 93 -3.45 -15.19 -18.76
CA TYR A 93 -2.08 -14.79 -19.15
C TYR A 93 -0.99 -15.34 -18.21
N GLY A 94 -1.39 -16.09 -17.18
CA GLY A 94 -0.49 -16.64 -16.17
C GLY A 94 -0.18 -15.68 -15.02
N LEU A 95 0.32 -16.25 -13.93
CA LEU A 95 0.67 -15.51 -12.70
C LEU A 95 1.71 -14.41 -12.95
N SER A 96 2.63 -14.61 -13.89
CA SER A 96 3.68 -13.63 -14.20
C SER A 96 3.11 -12.28 -14.62
N MET A 97 2.05 -12.27 -15.44
CA MET A 97 1.43 -11.04 -15.92
C MET A 97 0.84 -10.21 -14.77
N VAL A 98 0.19 -10.88 -13.82
CA VAL A 98 -0.36 -10.23 -12.62
C VAL A 98 0.76 -9.62 -11.78
N LEU A 99 1.85 -10.35 -11.56
CA LEU A 99 3.00 -9.86 -10.79
C LEU A 99 3.64 -8.61 -11.41
N TYR A 100 3.70 -8.50 -12.74
CA TYR A 100 4.17 -7.29 -13.42
C TYR A 100 3.16 -6.15 -13.43
N THR A 101 1.87 -6.45 -13.24
CA THR A 101 0.79 -5.43 -13.19
C THR A 101 0.70 -4.76 -11.82
N LEU A 102 0.99 -5.48 -10.72
CA LEU A 102 0.96 -4.96 -9.36
C LEU A 102 1.85 -3.71 -9.13
N PRO A 103 3.11 -3.64 -9.61
CA PRO A 103 3.93 -2.44 -9.54
C PRO A 103 3.27 -1.22 -10.19
N ILE A 104 2.58 -1.42 -11.31
CA ILE A 104 1.88 -0.35 -12.05
C ILE A 104 0.71 0.17 -11.22
N ILE A 105 -0.09 -0.74 -10.63
CA ILE A 105 -1.18 -0.37 -9.72
C ILE A 105 -0.63 0.39 -8.50
N ALA A 106 0.53 -0.02 -7.98
CA ALA A 106 1.18 0.64 -6.84
C ALA A 106 1.68 2.07 -7.14
N LEU A 107 1.77 2.48 -8.41
CA LEU A 107 2.05 3.88 -8.77
C LEU A 107 0.89 4.82 -8.41
N VAL A 108 -0.35 4.32 -8.37
CA VAL A 108 -1.52 5.13 -7.98
C VAL A 108 -1.40 5.66 -6.55
N PRO A 109 -1.25 4.82 -5.50
CA PRO A 109 -1.07 5.33 -4.14
C PRO A 109 0.24 6.11 -3.97
N LEU A 110 1.29 5.79 -4.74
CA LEU A 110 2.51 6.61 -4.79
C LEU A 110 2.19 8.05 -5.20
N ILE A 111 1.58 8.25 -6.37
CA ILE A 111 1.23 9.59 -6.88
C ILE A 111 0.30 10.31 -5.90
N VAL A 112 -0.73 9.63 -5.41
CA VAL A 112 -1.68 10.18 -4.42
C VAL A 112 -0.97 10.61 -3.13
N SER A 113 0.00 9.86 -2.65
CA SER A 113 0.74 10.18 -1.41
C SER A 113 1.56 11.47 -1.51
N TYR A 114 2.00 11.85 -2.71
CA TYR A 114 2.69 13.11 -2.96
C TYR A 114 1.73 14.29 -3.15
N LEU A 115 0.51 14.03 -3.62
CA LEU A 115 -0.57 15.03 -3.68
C LEU A 115 -1.10 15.42 -2.29
N LEU A 116 -0.96 14.54 -1.28
CA LEU A 116 -1.34 14.87 0.09
C LEU A 116 -0.49 16.03 0.62
N LYS A 117 -1.17 17.15 0.94
CA LYS A 117 -0.55 18.35 1.52
C LYS A 117 -0.07 18.03 2.94
N LYS A 118 1.16 18.44 3.25
CA LYS A 118 1.75 18.29 4.59
C LYS A 118 0.89 19.03 5.59
N GLN A 119 0.10 18.32 6.40
CA GLN A 119 -0.71 18.95 7.44
C GLN A 119 0.25 19.42 8.54
N HIS A 120 0.46 20.73 8.63
CA HIS A 120 1.24 21.32 9.70
C HIS A 120 0.43 21.18 10.98
N ARG A 121 0.80 20.24 11.84
CA ARG A 121 0.28 20.20 13.21
C ARG A 121 0.78 21.48 13.90
N SER A 122 -0.08 22.49 14.03
CA SER A 122 0.06 23.51 15.08
C SER A 122 -0.37 22.82 16.37
N ILE A 123 0.61 22.30 17.10
CA ILE A 123 0.46 22.06 18.53
C ILE A 123 1.02 23.30 19.21
#